data_AF-A0A412TT13-F1
#
_entry.id   AF-A0A412TT13-F1
#
_cell.length_a   1.000
_cell.length_b   1.000
_cell.length_c   1.000
_cell.angle_alpha   90.00
_cell.angle_beta   90.00
_cell.angle_gamma   90.00
#
_symmetry.space_group_name_H-M   'P 1'
#
loop_
_entity.id
_entity.type
_entity.pdbx_description
1 polymer ?
#
loop_
_entity_poly.entity_id
_entity_poly.type
_entity_poly.pdbx_seq_one_letter_code
_entity_poly.pdbx_strand_id
1 'polypeptide(L)' 'MPTYKLIASRNMGKITKGYVLQVVSHCSSNPAPEEIRNILKTLGFTDRTTLSYASSGNWIVEKIG' A
#
# COMPACT_ATOMS: atom_id res chain seq x y z
N MET A 1 -10.64 -4.85 12.58
CA MET A 1 -10.47 -4.24 11.24
C MET A 1 -9.55 -5.15 10.45
N PRO A 2 -9.92 -5.54 9.23
CA PRO A 2 -9.09 -6.42 8.44
C PRO A 2 -7.74 -5.77 8.13
N THR A 3 -6.67 -6.54 8.35
CA THR A 3 -5.31 -6.18 8.01
C THR A 3 -4.96 -6.82 6.68
N TYR A 4 -4.35 -6.03 5.82
CA TYR A 4 -3.88 -6.44 4.51
C TYR A 4 -2.37 -6.28 4.42
N LYS A 5 -1.74 -7.27 3.82
CA LYS A 5 -0.36 -7.22 3.37
C LYS A 5 -0.37 -6.86 1.91
N LEU A 6 0.28 -5.75 1.57
CA LEU A 6 0.43 -5.25 0.22
C LEU A 6 1.88 -5.50 -0.20
N ILE A 7 2.06 -6.30 -1.24
CA ILE A 7 3.38 -6.60 -1.81
C ILE A 7 3.53 -5.83 -3.12
N ALA A 8 4.58 -5.02 -3.23
CA ALA A 8 4.85 -4.25 -4.43
C ALA A 8 5.13 -5.18 -5.62
N SER A 9 4.29 -5.09 -6.65
CA SER A 9 4.43 -5.92 -7.86
C SER A 9 5.58 -5.46 -8.78
N ARG A 10 5.94 -4.17 -8.70
CA ARG A 10 6.98 -3.51 -9.50
C ARG A 10 7.72 -2.44 -8.70
N ASN A 11 8.79 -1.91 -9.29
CA ASN A 11 9.50 -0.74 -8.75
C ASN A 11 8.70 0.53 -9.08
N MET A 12 8.53 1.43 -8.11
CA MET A 12 7.88 2.72 -8.30
C MET A 12 8.42 3.78 -7.32
N GLY A 13 9.14 4.76 -7.85
CA GLY A 13 9.83 5.75 -7.03
C GLY A 13 10.82 5.06 -6.09
N LYS A 14 10.65 5.27 -4.78
CA LYS A 14 11.48 4.65 -3.73
C LYS A 14 11.03 3.25 -3.29
N ILE A 15 9.87 2.79 -3.75
CA ILE A 15 9.36 1.45 -3.43
C ILE A 15 9.89 0.46 -4.45
N THR A 16 10.61 -0.54 -3.99
CA THR A 16 11.11 -1.64 -4.82
C THR A 16 10.12 -2.79 -4.88
N LYS A 17 10.19 -3.59 -5.95
CA LYS A 17 9.42 -4.82 -6.10
C LYS A 17 9.70 -5.76 -4.93
N GLY A 18 8.64 -6.35 -4.38
CA GLY A 18 8.72 -7.21 -3.20
C GLY A 18 8.66 -6.46 -1.87
N TYR A 19 8.67 -5.11 -1.88
CA TYR A 19 8.43 -4.33 -0.68
C TYR A 19 7.06 -4.67 -0.09
N VAL A 20 7.02 -4.90 1.23
CA VAL A 20 5.83 -5.31 1.95
C VAL A 20 5.34 -4.16 2.81
N LEU A 21 4.06 -3.83 2.65
CA LEU A 21 3.36 -2.83 3.42
C LEU A 21 2.18 -3.47 4.15
N GLN A 22 2.04 -3.22 5.45
CA GLN A 22 0.87 -3.64 6.21
C GLN A 22 -0.10 -2.46 6.33
N VAL A 23 -1.35 -2.70 5.95
CA VAL A 23 -2.42 -1.70 5.94
C VAL A 23 -3.61 -2.25 6.71
N VAL A 24 -3.96 -1.59 7.80
CA VAL A 24 -5.24 -1.81 8.46
C VAL A 24 -6.28 -1.03 7.65
N SER A 25 -7.30 -1.73 7.17
CA SER A 25 -8.36 -1.13 6.38
C SER A 25 -9.69 -1.23 7.09
N HIS A 26 -10.48 -0.17 6.98
CA HIS A 26 -11.87 -0.17 7.42
C HIS A 26 -12.79 -0.96 6.47
N CYS A 27 -12.37 -1.15 5.22
CA CYS A 27 -13.08 -1.92 4.21
C CYS A 27 -12.75 -3.42 4.30
N SER A 28 -13.77 -4.27 4.11
CA SER A 28 -13.69 -5.74 4.27
C SER A 28 -13.15 -6.50 3.05
N SER A 29 -13.09 -5.84 1.88
CA SER A 29 -12.67 -6.47 0.63
C SER A 29 -11.23 -6.09 0.28
N ASN A 30 -10.94 -4.78 0.13
CA ASN A 30 -9.61 -4.27 -0.22
C ASN A 30 -9.34 -2.95 0.51
N PRO A 31 -8.08 -2.66 0.87
CA PRO A 31 -7.69 -1.37 1.45
C PRO A 31 -7.94 -0.23 0.47
N ALA A 32 -8.46 0.88 0.98
CA ALA A 32 -8.71 2.06 0.17
C ALA A 32 -7.38 2.72 -0.23
N PRO A 33 -7.26 3.29 -1.43
CA PRO A 33 -6.04 3.96 -1.86
C PRO A 33 -5.63 5.13 -0.95
N GLU A 34 -6.59 5.75 -0.27
CA GLU A 34 -6.33 6.80 0.72
C GLU A 34 -5.64 6.28 1.98
N GLU A 35 -6.03 5.10 2.47
CA GLU A 35 -5.41 4.44 3.63
C GLU A 35 -3.96 4.05 3.32
N ILE A 36 -3.74 3.46 2.14
CA ILE A 36 -2.41 3.12 1.64
C ILE A 36 -1.55 4.39 1.54
N ARG A 37 -2.09 5.47 0.97
CA ARG A 37 -1.39 6.75 0.84
C ARG A 37 -1.02 7.35 2.18
N ASN A 38 -1.91 7.28 3.18
CA ASN A 38 -1.64 7.79 4.51
C ASN A 38 -0.51 7.02 5.19
N ILE A 39 -0.49 5.69 5.07
CA ILE A 39 0.59 4.88 5.63
C ILE A 39 1.93 5.17 4.92
N LEU A 40 1.91 5.31 3.59
CA LEU A 40 3.10 5.69 2.84
C LEU A 40 3.67 7.03 3.32
N LYS A 41 2.81 8.04 3.58
CA LYS A 41 3.24 9.31 4.18
C LYS A 41 3.82 9.13 5.58
N THR A 42 3.20 8.32 6.43
CA THR A 42 3.70 8.01 7.77
C THR A 42 5.08 7.34 7.74
N LEU A 43 5.34 6.52 6.72
CA LEU A 43 6.65 5.90 6.49
C LEU A 43 7.69 6.85 5.88
N GLY A 44 7.33 8.12 5.64
CA GLY A 44 8.23 9.14 5.10
C GLY A 44 8.28 9.20 3.56
N PHE A 45 7.42 8.46 2.86
CA PHE A 45 7.30 8.60 1.41
C PHE A 45 6.46 9.83 1.08
N THR A 46 7.12 10.92 0.71
CA THR A 46 6.47 12.17 0.28
C THR A 46 6.54 12.40 -1.22
N ASP A 47 7.30 11.57 -1.95
CA ASP A 47 7.48 11.67 -3.39
C ASP A 47 6.16 11.40 -4.13
N ARG A 48 5.79 12.31 -5.04
CA ARG A 48 4.56 12.21 -5.84
C ARG A 48 4.45 10.87 -6.58
N THR A 49 5.55 10.36 -7.11
CA THR A 49 5.62 9.06 -7.82
C THR A 49 5.26 7.89 -6.91
N THR A 50 5.74 7.92 -5.66
CA THR A 50 5.44 6.88 -4.67
C THR A 50 4.02 7.02 -4.12
N LEU A 51 3.51 8.24 -3.92
CA LEU A 51 2.12 8.47 -3.51
C LEU A 51 1.08 8.11 -4.60
N SER A 52 1.48 8.15 -5.88
CA SER A 52 0.69 7.61 -7.00
C SER A 52 0.66 6.08 -7.01
N TYR A 53 1.59 5.42 -6.32
CA TYR A 53 1.60 3.97 -6.17
C TYR A 53 0.51 3.44 -5.23
N ALA A 54 -0.14 4.32 -4.45
CA ALA A 54 -1.18 3.97 -3.50
C ALA A 54 -2.44 3.34 -4.13
N SER A 55 -2.60 3.40 -5.46
CA SER A 55 -3.70 2.68 -6.13
C SER A 55 -3.56 1.18 -5.91
N SER A 56 -4.61 0.56 -5.36
CA SER A 56 -4.68 -0.84 -4.97
C SER A 56 -4.27 -1.82 -6.09
N GLY A 57 -4.53 -1.49 -7.36
CA GLY A 57 -4.12 -2.30 -8.52
C GLY A 57 -2.61 -2.43 -8.74
N ASN A 58 -1.77 -1.68 -8.03
CA ASN A 58 -0.31 -1.81 -8.09
C ASN A 58 0.25 -2.85 -7.10
N TRP A 59 -0.58 -3.33 -6.17
CA TRP A 59 -0.15 -4.17 -5.07
C TRP A 59 -0.75 -5.56 -5.21
N ILE A 60 0.04 -6.57 -4.87
CA ILE A 60 -0.48 -7.91 -4.59
C ILE A 60 -1.03 -7.84 -3.16
N VAL A 61 -2.34 -8.03 -3.02
CA VAL A 61 -3.05 -7.87 -1.75
C VAL A 61 -3.30 -9.25 -1.13
N GLU A 62 -2.79 -9.46 0.08
CA GLU A 62 -3.08 -10.65 0.90
C GLU A 62 -3.78 -10.22 2.20
N LYS A 63 -4.93 -10.81 2.52
CA LYS A 63 -5.61 -10.56 3.80
C LYS A 63 -4.98 -11.41 4.90
N ILE A 64 -4.55 -10.78 5.99
CA ILE A 64 -3.84 -11.45 7.10
C ILE A 64 -4.70 -11.61 8.37
N GLY A 65 -5.84 -10.90 8.48
CA GLY A 65 -6.78 -11.03 9.60
C GLY A 65 -7.80 -9.91 9.63
#